data_AF-A0A3E1KES9-F1
#
_entry.id   AF-A0A3E1KES9-F1
#
_cell.length_a   1.000
_cell.length_b   1.000
_cell.length_c   1.000
_cell.angle_alpha   90.00
_cell.angle_beta   90.00
_cell.angle_gamma   90.00
#
_symmetry.space_group_name_H-M   'P 1'
#
loop_
_entity.id
_entity.type
_entity.pdbx_description
1 polymer ?
#
loop_
_entity_poly.entity_id
_entity_poly.type
_entity_poly.pdbx_seq_one_letter_code
_entity_poly.pdbx_strand_id
1 'polypeptide(L)'
;MSNKTFDWMQLTNGRARFTGSIRGADELGHETFSVEINGSEYFGEITQDFLPDRENFNLVIDSFGYGNQLEVGMPLPSSSTAAFSSQDLEHVKALILELIKAGLDLERRPIVISETERSKFMGNVSFPENWALCSNNKVH
;
A
#
# COMPACT_ATOMS: atom_id res chain seq x y z
N MET A 1 -17.40 9.83 -16.75
CA MET A 1 -17.35 8.57 -15.98
C MET A 1 -16.47 8.84 -14.77
N SER A 2 -16.95 8.64 -13.53
CA SER A 2 -16.09 8.83 -12.36
C SER A 2 -15.03 7.73 -12.33
N ASN A 3 -13.79 8.10 -12.02
CA ASN A 3 -12.69 7.15 -11.97
C ASN A 3 -12.71 6.42 -10.62
N LYS A 4 -13.58 5.42 -10.47
CA LYS A 4 -13.78 4.65 -9.23
C LYS A 4 -12.50 4.01 -8.67
N THR A 5 -11.46 3.89 -9.50
CA THR A 5 -10.16 3.30 -9.16
C THR A 5 -9.51 3.92 -7.92
N PHE A 6 -9.71 5.21 -7.69
CA PHE A 6 -9.08 5.96 -6.59
C PHE A 6 -10.07 6.45 -5.53
N ASP A 7 -11.32 6.01 -5.61
CA ASP A 7 -12.34 6.29 -4.61
C ASP A 7 -12.14 5.38 -3.38
N TRP A 8 -12.62 5.82 -2.22
CA TRP A 8 -12.65 5.00 -1.02
C TRP A 8 -13.48 3.73 -1.24
N MET A 9 -12.89 2.57 -0.95
CA MET A 9 -13.56 1.30 -0.93
C MET A 9 -13.95 0.94 0.50
N GLN A 10 -15.23 0.69 0.72
CA GLN A 10 -15.70 0.12 1.99
C GLN A 10 -15.39 -1.37 1.99
N LEU A 11 -14.55 -1.80 2.92
CA LEU A 11 -14.08 -3.17 3.12
C LEU A 11 -14.68 -3.73 4.41
N THR A 12 -14.45 -5.02 4.68
CA THR A 12 -15.07 -5.74 5.81
C THR A 12 -14.74 -5.08 7.14
N ASN A 13 -13.51 -4.60 7.27
CA ASN A 13 -12.95 -4.15 8.54
C ASN A 13 -12.58 -2.65 8.55
N GLY A 14 -12.98 -1.88 7.54
CA GLY A 14 -12.56 -0.49 7.41
C GLY A 14 -12.67 0.01 5.98
N ARG A 15 -11.95 1.07 5.65
CA ARG A 15 -11.88 1.56 4.28
C ARG A 15 -10.44 1.81 3.86
N ALA A 16 -10.19 1.57 2.58
CA ALA A 16 -8.90 1.78 1.95
C ALA A 16 -9.11 2.25 0.51
N ARG A 17 -8.08 2.83 -0.10
CA ARG A 17 -8.09 3.20 -1.52
C ARG A 17 -6.69 3.15 -2.12
N PHE A 18 -6.63 3.00 -3.43
CA PHE A 18 -5.46 3.41 -4.18
C PHE A 18 -5.46 4.93 -4.30
N THR A 19 -4.29 5.55 -4.21
CA THR A 19 -4.14 7.00 -4.27
C THR A 19 -3.30 7.45 -5.48
N GLY A 20 -2.91 6.49 -6.33
CA GLY A 20 -2.27 6.71 -7.61
C GLY A 20 -0.76 6.91 -7.49
N SER A 21 -0.15 7.28 -8.61
CA SER A 21 1.28 7.55 -8.68
C SER A 21 1.58 8.96 -8.20
N ILE A 22 2.54 9.11 -7.29
CA ILE A 22 3.12 10.40 -6.91
C ILE A 22 4.58 10.48 -7.33
N ARG A 23 5.13 11.69 -7.32
CA ARG A 23 6.56 11.89 -7.20
C ARG A 23 6.91 12.11 -5.74
N GLY A 24 7.75 11.23 -5.20
CA GLY A 24 8.25 11.34 -3.83
C GLY A 24 9.28 12.45 -3.71
N ALA A 25 9.76 12.69 -2.49
CA ALA A 25 10.82 13.66 -2.23
C ALA A 25 12.15 13.30 -2.91
N ASP A 26 12.32 12.05 -3.32
CA ASP A 26 13.45 11.53 -4.09
C ASP A 26 13.29 11.71 -5.62
N GLU A 27 12.19 12.34 -6.07
CA GLU A 27 11.78 12.52 -7.47
C GLU A 27 11.47 11.23 -8.22
N LEU A 28 11.35 10.09 -7.53
CA LEU A 28 10.92 8.82 -8.10
C LEU A 28 9.41 8.67 -8.09
N GLY A 29 8.90 7.83 -8.98
CA GLY A 29 7.48 7.49 -9.04
C GLY A 29 7.15 6.43 -8.00
N HIS A 30 6.23 6.75 -7.08
CA HIS A 30 5.72 5.79 -6.10
C HIS A 30 4.24 5.53 -6.36
N GLU A 31 3.88 4.26 -6.43
CA GLU A 31 2.47 3.85 -6.47
C GLU A 31 1.97 3.75 -5.02
N THR A 32 0.93 4.53 -4.71
CA THR A 32 0.50 4.68 -3.32
C THR A 32 -0.92 4.18 -3.08
N PHE A 33 -1.15 3.79 -1.83
CA PHE A 33 -2.47 3.49 -1.29
C PHE A 33 -2.66 4.25 0.02
N SER A 34 -3.88 4.25 0.53
CA SER A 34 -4.18 4.72 1.88
C SER A 34 -5.20 3.86 2.60
N VAL A 35 -5.10 3.86 3.92
CA VAL A 35 -5.96 3.14 4.84
C VAL A 35 -6.45 4.11 5.90
N GLU A 36 -7.73 4.04 6.25
CA GLU A 36 -8.25 4.76 7.41
C GLU A 36 -8.06 3.93 8.68
N ILE A 37 -7.43 4.53 9.69
CA ILE A 37 -7.25 3.94 11.02
C ILE A 37 -7.68 4.97 12.05
N ASN A 38 -8.63 4.61 12.92
CA ASN A 38 -9.13 5.46 14.00
C ASN A 38 -9.56 6.88 13.54
N GLY A 39 -10.10 7.00 12.33
CA GLY A 39 -10.55 8.26 11.74
C GLY A 39 -9.46 9.10 11.07
N SER A 40 -8.22 8.59 11.00
CA SER A 40 -7.10 9.22 10.31
C SER A 40 -6.71 8.43 9.07
N GLU A 41 -6.39 9.11 7.98
CA GLU A 41 -5.86 8.50 6.76
C GLU A 41 -4.34 8.36 6.86
N TYR A 42 -3.83 7.17 6.56
CA TYR A 42 -2.41 6.88 6.49
C TYR A 42 -2.06 6.29 5.13
N PHE A 43 -0.94 6.74 4.58
CA PHE A 43 -0.48 6.37 3.25
C PHE A 43 0.61 5.31 3.33
N GLY A 44 0.70 4.52 2.27
CA GLY A 44 1.77 3.56 2.07
C GLY A 44 2.14 3.42 0.60
N GLU A 45 3.26 2.75 0.39
CA GLU A 45 3.84 2.43 -0.90
C GLU A 45 3.60 0.96 -1.23
N ILE A 46 3.27 0.70 -2.49
CA ILE A 46 3.13 -0.64 -3.03
C ILE A 46 3.90 -0.73 -4.34
N THR A 47 4.69 -1.77 -4.52
CA THR A 47 5.46 -1.99 -5.75
C THR A 47 5.25 -3.38 -6.32
N GLN A 48 5.58 -3.53 -7.61
CA GLN A 48 5.64 -4.81 -8.29
C GLN A 48 7.03 -5.43 -8.08
N ASP A 49 7.06 -6.62 -7.48
CA ASP A 49 8.26 -7.45 -7.40
C ASP A 49 8.20 -8.51 -8.50
N PHE A 50 8.90 -8.22 -9.60
CA PHE A 50 8.96 -9.10 -10.76
C PHE A 50 9.75 -10.36 -10.44
N LEU A 51 9.14 -11.51 -10.75
CA LEU A 51 9.78 -12.82 -10.67
C LEU A 51 10.96 -12.91 -11.65
N PRO A 52 11.86 -13.92 -11.51
CA PRO A 52 13.03 -14.06 -12.37
C PRO A 52 12.71 -14.16 -13.88
N ASP A 53 11.48 -14.56 -14.23
CA ASP A 53 10.98 -14.59 -15.60
C ASP A 53 10.76 -13.19 -16.21
N ARG A 54 10.69 -12.14 -15.37
CA ARG A 54 10.39 -10.74 -15.73
C ARG A 54 9.05 -10.54 -16.43
N GLU A 55 8.19 -11.53 -16.32
CA GLU A 55 6.83 -11.51 -16.85
C GLU A 55 5.89 -11.42 -15.68
N ASN A 56 6.02 -12.31 -14.71
CA ASN A 56 5.09 -12.39 -13.59
C ASN A 56 5.59 -11.55 -12.42
N PHE A 57 4.66 -11.04 -11.61
CA PHE A 57 5.00 -10.24 -10.44
C PHE A 57 4.16 -10.62 -9.22
N ASN A 58 4.74 -10.37 -8.06
CA ASN A 58 4.05 -10.25 -6.78
C ASN A 58 4.00 -8.78 -6.38
N LEU A 59 3.33 -8.50 -5.27
CA LEU A 59 3.30 -7.16 -4.69
C LEU A 59 4.11 -7.12 -3.41
N VAL A 60 4.77 -5.98 -3.19
CA VAL A 60 5.47 -5.67 -1.94
C VAL A 60 4.84 -4.42 -1.38
N ILE A 61 4.52 -4.43 -0.08
CA ILE A 61 4.18 -3.22 0.65
C ILE A 61 5.47 -2.67 1.25
N ASP A 62 6.12 -1.74 0.55
CA ASP A 62 7.45 -1.26 0.92
C ASP A 62 7.42 -0.44 2.21
N SER A 63 6.40 0.40 2.35
CA SER A 63 6.28 1.32 3.47
C SER A 63 4.83 1.68 3.79
N PHE A 64 4.53 1.98 5.05
CA PHE A 64 3.21 2.41 5.51
C PHE A 64 3.32 3.27 6.77
N GLY A 65 2.37 4.20 6.89
CA GLY A 65 2.15 4.97 8.12
C GLY A 65 2.37 6.47 7.98
N TYR A 66 2.62 6.96 6.77
CA TYR A 66 2.79 8.39 6.53
C TYR A 66 1.45 9.10 6.69
N GLY A 67 1.41 10.17 7.46
CA GLY A 67 0.25 11.09 7.52
C GLY A 67 0.17 12.03 6.32
N ASN A 68 1.20 12.08 5.48
CA ASN A 68 1.26 12.88 4.28
C ASN A 68 1.66 12.02 3.07
N GLN A 69 0.82 11.98 2.03
CA GLN A 69 1.09 11.22 0.82
C GLN A 69 2.43 11.61 0.18
N LEU A 70 2.81 12.90 0.20
CA LEU A 70 4.05 13.39 -0.42
C LEU A 70 5.34 12.93 0.29
N GLU A 71 5.22 12.36 1.49
CA GLU A 71 6.34 11.77 2.22
C GLU A 71 6.50 10.26 1.98
N VAL A 72 5.61 9.64 1.21
CA VAL A 72 5.79 8.22 0.84
C VAL A 72 7.11 8.05 0.07
N GLY A 73 7.86 7.00 0.43
CA GLY A 73 9.22 6.75 -0.05
C GLY A 73 10.33 7.32 0.85
N MET A 74 10.00 8.22 1.79
CA MET A 74 10.98 8.69 2.78
C MET A 74 11.37 7.57 3.76
N PRO A 75 12.64 7.49 4.22
CA PRO A 75 13.05 6.49 5.21
C PRO A 75 12.16 6.53 6.47
N LEU A 76 11.80 5.35 6.97
CA LEU A 76 11.12 5.21 8.25
C LEU A 76 12.14 5.25 9.41
N PRO A 77 11.91 6.02 10.49
CA PRO A 77 10.83 7.00 10.68
C PRO A 77 11.07 8.33 9.93
N SER A 78 9.98 8.99 9.53
CA SER A 78 9.96 10.37 9.00
C SER A 78 9.09 11.29 9.87
N SER A 79 9.00 12.58 9.50
CA SER A 79 8.20 13.58 10.23
C SER A 79 6.71 13.27 10.31
N SER A 80 6.13 12.63 9.29
CA SER A 80 4.70 12.28 9.26
C SER A 80 4.39 10.83 9.63
N THR A 81 5.40 10.00 9.91
CA THR A 81 5.16 8.57 10.16
C THR A 81 4.61 8.31 11.56
N ALA A 82 3.49 7.61 11.63
CA ALA A 82 2.92 7.11 12.87
C ALA A 82 3.42 5.71 13.21
N ALA A 83 3.52 5.43 14.51
CA ALA A 83 3.76 4.08 15.02
C ALA A 83 2.44 3.43 15.44
N PHE A 84 2.28 2.16 15.11
CA PHE A 84 1.06 1.39 15.31
C PHE A 84 1.29 0.20 16.22
N SER A 85 0.25 -0.26 16.91
CA SER A 85 0.34 -1.52 17.65
C SER A 85 0.46 -2.70 16.68
N SER A 86 0.98 -3.84 17.15
CA SER A 86 0.99 -5.06 16.34
C SER A 86 -0.41 -5.47 15.87
N GLN A 87 -1.44 -5.22 16.68
CA GLN A 87 -2.83 -5.50 16.31
C GLN A 87 -3.32 -4.59 15.18
N ASP A 88 -3.00 -3.30 15.23
CA ASP A 88 -3.32 -2.36 14.16
C ASP A 88 -2.62 -2.76 12.86
N LEU A 89 -1.35 -3.18 12.92
CA LEU A 89 -0.62 -3.59 11.72
C LEU A 89 -1.20 -4.87 11.09
N GLU A 90 -1.63 -5.85 11.89
CA GLU A 90 -2.34 -7.03 11.35
C GLU A 90 -3.68 -6.66 10.69
N HIS A 91 -4.39 -5.70 11.29
CA HIS A 91 -5.62 -5.18 10.70
C HIS A 91 -5.35 -4.44 9.37
N VAL A 92 -4.30 -3.63 9.31
CA VAL A 92 -3.87 -2.94 8.09
C VAL A 92 -3.49 -3.92 7.00
N LYS A 93 -2.75 -5.00 7.32
CA LYS A 93 -2.44 -6.07 6.36
C LYS A 93 -3.72 -6.64 5.75
N ALA A 94 -4.71 -6.97 6.58
CA ALA A 94 -5.99 -7.50 6.11
C ALA A 94 -6.71 -6.52 5.17
N LEU A 95 -6.73 -5.22 5.52
CA LEU A 95 -7.33 -4.18 4.67
C LEU A 95 -6.61 -4.00 3.34
N ILE A 96 -5.28 -4.04 3.32
CA ILE A 96 -4.49 -3.95 2.09
C ILE A 96 -4.77 -5.16 1.17
N LEU A 97 -4.83 -6.36 1.73
CA LEU A 97 -5.15 -7.57 0.95
C LEU A 97 -6.57 -7.51 0.38
N GLU A 98 -7.54 -7.04 1.17
CA GLU A 98 -8.91 -6.81 0.69
C GLU A 98 -8.97 -5.72 -0.40
N LEU A 99 -8.20 -4.62 -0.25
CA LEU A 99 -8.08 -3.56 -1.24
C LEU A 99 -7.52 -4.08 -2.56
N ILE A 100 -6.43 -4.85 -2.52
CA ILE A 100 -5.81 -5.44 -3.72
C ILE A 100 -6.81 -6.35 -4.42
N LYS A 101 -7.49 -7.22 -3.66
CA LYS A 101 -8.51 -8.11 -4.21
C LYS A 101 -9.65 -7.33 -4.88
N ALA A 102 -10.21 -6.32 -4.21
CA ALA A 102 -11.25 -5.47 -4.78
C ALA A 102 -10.74 -4.68 -6.01
N GLY A 103 -9.48 -4.27 -5.99
CA GLY A 103 -8.83 -3.58 -7.09
C GLY A 103 -8.71 -4.41 -8.37
N LEU A 104 -8.56 -5.73 -8.25
CA LEU A 104 -8.50 -6.65 -9.40
C LEU A 104 -9.84 -6.75 -10.14
N ASP A 105 -10.95 -6.48 -9.45
CA ASP A 105 -12.30 -6.50 -10.03
C ASP A 105 -12.70 -5.16 -10.68
N LEU A 106 -11.85 -4.13 -10.60
CA LEU A 106 -12.10 -2.84 -11.24
C LEU A 106 -11.96 -2.91 -12.76
N GLU A 107 -12.88 -2.25 -13.47
CA GLU A 107 -12.78 -2.06 -14.93
C GLU A 107 -11.48 -1.37 -15.32
N ARG A 108 -11.07 -0.35 -14.54
CA ARG A 108 -9.78 0.31 -14.66
C ARG A 108 -8.97 0.04 -13.40
N ARG A 109 -8.00 -0.86 -13.53
CA ARG A 109 -7.11 -1.21 -12.43
C ARG A 109 -6.09 -0.09 -12.17
N PRO A 110 -5.67 0.11 -10.90
CA PRO A 110 -4.45 0.85 -10.57
C PRO A 110 -3.25 0.26 -11.30
N ILE A 111 -2.26 1.11 -11.64
CA ILE A 111 -1.09 0.70 -12.42
C ILE A 111 -0.36 -0.46 -11.74
N VAL A 112 -0.15 -0.36 -10.43
CA VAL A 112 0.59 -1.36 -9.65
C VAL A 112 0.00 -2.78 -9.69
N ILE A 113 -1.31 -2.92 -9.91
CA ILE A 113 -1.99 -4.23 -10.04
C ILE A 113 -2.54 -4.49 -11.45
N SER A 114 -2.12 -3.68 -12.43
CA SER A 114 -2.52 -3.87 -13.81
C SER A 114 -1.74 -5.04 -14.42
N GLU A 115 -2.49 -5.98 -15.01
CA GLU A 115 -1.93 -7.11 -15.74
C GLU A 115 -1.91 -6.82 -17.24
N THR A 116 -0.92 -7.36 -17.94
CA THR A 116 -0.85 -7.33 -19.41
C THR A 116 -0.85 -8.76 -19.97
N GLU A 117 -0.75 -8.92 -21.28
CA GLU A 117 -0.55 -10.25 -21.89
C GLU A 117 0.76 -10.90 -21.46
N ARG A 118 1.78 -10.07 -21.20
CA ARG A 118 3.13 -10.51 -20.84
C ARG A 118 3.39 -10.48 -19.34
N SER A 119 2.45 -9.97 -18.55
CA SER A 119 2.67 -9.79 -17.14
C SER A 119 1.45 -10.04 -16.30
N LYS A 120 1.56 -10.99 -15.37
CA LYS A 120 0.47 -11.46 -14.52
C LYS A 120 0.83 -11.30 -13.06
N PHE A 121 -0.19 -10.94 -12.28
CA PHE A 121 -0.09 -10.90 -10.83
C PHE A 121 -0.28 -12.31 -10.29
N MET A 122 0.71 -12.83 -9.56
CA MET A 122 0.70 -14.21 -9.06
C MET A 122 -0.06 -14.39 -7.75
N GLY A 123 -0.63 -13.32 -7.21
CA GLY A 123 -1.48 -13.36 -6.03
C GLY A 123 -0.76 -13.22 -4.70
N ASN A 124 0.57 -13.19 -4.66
CA ASN A 124 1.29 -13.02 -3.39
C ASN A 124 1.55 -11.54 -3.09
N VAL A 125 1.38 -11.19 -1.83
CA VAL A 125 1.67 -9.86 -1.28
C VAL A 125 2.60 -10.06 -0.10
N SER A 126 3.75 -9.39 -0.10
CA SER A 126 4.72 -9.47 0.99
C SER A 126 4.81 -8.15 1.77
N PHE A 127 5.20 -8.28 3.04
CA PHE A 127 5.38 -7.18 3.97
C PHE A 127 6.79 -7.32 4.56
N PRO A 128 7.80 -6.61 4.01
CA PRO A 128 9.18 -6.67 4.47
C PRO A 128 9.34 -6.30 5.95
N GLU A 129 10.46 -6.69 6.56
CA GLU A 129 10.80 -6.18 7.89
C GLU A 129 10.91 -4.65 7.85
N ASN A 130 10.31 -3.98 8.83
CA ASN A 130 10.24 -2.51 8.92
C ASN A 130 9.38 -1.80 7.86
N TRP A 131 8.46 -2.49 7.17
CA TRP A 131 7.47 -1.84 6.30
C TRP A 131 6.56 -0.82 7.02
N ALA A 132 6.45 -0.89 8.34
CA ALA A 132 5.73 0.08 9.16
C ALA A 132 6.36 0.19 10.55
N LEU A 133 6.21 1.35 11.20
CA LEU A 133 6.66 1.53 12.57
C LEU A 133 5.73 0.79 13.55
N CYS A 134 6.30 -0.10 14.36
CA CYS A 134 5.58 -0.82 15.40
C CYS A 134 5.91 -0.21 16.76
N SER A 135 4.88 0.16 17.54
CA SER A 135 5.02 0.76 18.87
C SER A 135 5.52 -0.23 19.95
N ASN A 136 5.81 -1.48 19.58
CA ASN A 136 6.31 -2.52 20.47
C ASN A 136 7.84 -2.60 20.45
N ASN A 137 8.51 -1.53 20.87
CA ASN A 137 9.91 -1.60 21.32
C ASN A 137 10.17 -0.57 22.43
N LYS A 138 9.57 -0.83 23.60
CA LYS A 138 10.22 -0.48 24.87
C LYS A 138 10.98 -1.71 25.33
N VAL A 139 12.21 -1.86 24.87
CA VAL A 139 13.20 -2.59 25.67
C VAL A 139 13.66 -1.61 26.73
N HIS A 140 13.48 -2.02 27.99
CA HIS A 140 13.91 -1.30 29.18
C HIS A 140 15.39 -0.91 29.17
#